data_AF-A0A2H9RQC0-F1
#
_entry.id   AF-A0A2H9RQC0-F1
#
_cell.length_a   1.000
_cell.length_b   1.000
_cell.length_c   1.000
_cell.angle_alpha   90.00
_cell.angle_beta   90.00
_cell.angle_gamma   90.00
#
_symmetry.space_group_name_H-M   'P 1'
#
loop_
_entity.id
_entity.type
_entity.pdbx_description
1 polymer ?
#
loop_
_entity_poly.entity_id
_entity_poly.type
_entity_poly.pdbx_seq_one_letter_code
_entity_poly.pdbx_strand_id
1 'polypeptide(L)' 'ENEILHIEENMIEFLRMKYEEGIKTSLHRLESDLKYLSILANGAPIDKNEDRRIRDFLRTHYNKLQKLSVPA' A
#
# COMPACT_ATOMS: atom_id res chain seq x y z
N GLU A 1 -1.33 -6.87 6.81
CA GLU A 1 -2.25 -7.14 5.69
C GLU A 1 -3.63 -6.51 5.92
N ASN A 2 -4.37 -6.87 6.98
CA ASN A 2 -5.69 -6.29 7.29
C ASN A 2 -5.70 -4.75 7.38
N GLU A 3 -4.65 -4.13 7.95
CA GLU A 3 -4.55 -2.66 8.01
C GLU A 3 -4.41 -2.02 6.63
N ILE A 4 -3.66 -2.64 5.71
CA ILE A 4 -3.50 -2.16 4.33
C ILE A 4 -4.81 -2.28 3.56
N LEU A 5 -5.54 -3.40 3.73
CA LEU A 5 -6.87 -3.58 3.13
C LEU A 5 -7.85 -2.53 3.65
N HIS A 6 -7.83 -2.24 4.95
CA HIS A 6 -8.69 -1.22 5.54
C HIS A 6 -8.37 0.19 5.02
N ILE A 7 -7.08 0.52 4.81
CA ILE A 7 -6.68 1.77 4.17
C ILE A 7 -7.20 1.84 2.72
N GLU A 8 -7.12 0.75 1.96
CA GLU A 8 -7.66 0.68 0.59
C GLU A 8 -9.18 0.85 0.54
N GLU A 9 -9.92 0.23 1.48
CA GLU A 9 -11.38 0.40 1.61
C GLU A 9 -11.77 1.85 1.91
N ASN A 10 -11.09 2.48 2.87
CA ASN A 10 -11.30 3.88 3.22
C ASN A 10 -11.01 4.81 2.03
N MET A 11 -9.99 4.51 1.22
CA MET A 11 -9.69 5.27 0.00
C MET A 11 -10.80 5.18 -1.05
N ILE A 12 -11.42 4.01 -1.22
CA ILE A 12 -12.58 3.84 -2.12
C ILE A 12 -13.76 4.68 -1.63
N GLU A 13 -14.00 4.73 -0.33
CA GLU A 13 -15.04 5.58 0.25
C GLU A 13 -14.75 7.07 0.06
N PHE A 14 -13.52 7.50 0.31
CA PHE A 14 -13.13 8.90 0.08
C PHE A 14 -13.22 9.30 -1.39
N LEU A 15 -12.91 8.40 -2.33
CA LEU A 15 -13.14 8.62 -3.76
C LEU A 15 -14.62 8.82 -4.09
N ARG A 16 -15.52 8.02 -3.51
CA ARG A 16 -16.98 8.16 -3.69
C ARG A 16 -17.48 9.50 -3.13
N MET A 17 -16.91 9.93 -2.00
CA MET A 17 -17.26 11.19 -1.34
C MET A 17 -16.55 12.41 -1.95
N LYS A 18 -15.66 12.22 -2.92
CA LYS A 18 -14.75 13.27 -3.45
C LYS A 18 -13.96 13.98 -2.33
N TYR A 19 -13.63 13.27 -1.26
CA TYR A 19 -12.90 13.81 -0.13
C TYR A 19 -11.40 13.71 -0.35
N GLU A 20 -10.84 14.70 -1.06
CA GLU A 20 -9.44 14.70 -1.50
C GLU A 20 -8.42 14.63 -0.35
N GLU A 21 -8.70 15.26 0.79
CA GLU A 21 -7.79 15.25 1.94
C GLU A 21 -7.69 13.86 2.58
N GLY A 22 -8.81 13.12 2.67
CA GLY A 22 -8.83 11.74 3.11
C GLY A 22 -8.08 10.81 2.16
N ILE A 23 -8.19 11.04 0.85
CA ILE A 23 -7.44 10.32 -0.18
C ILE A 23 -5.93 10.54 0.00
N LYS A 24 -5.49 11.80 0.11
CA LYS A 24 -4.06 12.15 0.28
C LYS A 24 -3.48 11.56 1.58
N THR A 25 -4.21 11.66 2.68
CA THR A 25 -3.79 11.12 3.98
C THR A 25 -3.63 9.61 3.93
N SER A 26 -4.58 8.92 3.31
CA SER A 26 -4.56 7.45 3.18
C SER A 26 -3.46 6.98 2.24
N LEU A 27 -3.22 7.69 1.12
CA LEU A 27 -2.10 7.46 0.22
C LEU A 27 -0.77 7.55 0.95
N HIS A 28 -0.54 8.62 1.70
CA HIS A 28 0.72 8.82 2.41
C HIS A 28 0.98 7.73 3.46
N ARG A 29 -0.07 7.31 4.18
CA ARG A 29 0.01 6.21 5.14
C ARG A 29 0.34 4.88 4.46
N LEU A 30 -0.35 4.57 3.35
CA LEU A 30 -0.09 3.36 2.58
C LEU A 30 1.34 3.32 2.02
N GLU A 31 1.86 4.44 1.50
CA GLU A 31 3.24 4.54 1.03
C GLU A 31 4.25 4.29 2.15
N SER A 32 4.03 4.86 3.33
CA SER A 32 4.88 4.66 4.51
C SER A 32 4.91 3.19 4.95
N ASP A 33 3.73 2.55 5.02
CA ASP A 33 3.60 1.15 5.45
C ASP A 33 4.27 0.20 4.45
N LEU A 34 4.10 0.44 3.14
CA LEU A 34 4.76 -0.35 2.10
C LEU A 34 6.29 -0.17 2.12
N LYS A 35 6.78 1.05 2.36
CA LYS A 35 8.21 1.33 2.51
C LYS A 35 8.79 0.60 3.72
N TYR A 36 8.08 0.62 4.86
CA TYR A 36 8.49 -0.10 6.06
C TYR A 36 8.56 -1.61 5.82
N LEU A 37 7.52 -2.19 5.20
CA LEU A 37 7.51 -3.61 4.84
C LEU A 37 8.64 -3.97 3.86
N SER A 38 8.97 -3.10 2.91
CA SER A 38 10.09 -3.31 2.00
C SER A 38 11.44 -3.33 2.73
N ILE A 39 11.62 -2.51 3.77
CA ILE A 39 12.85 -2.53 4.59
C ILE A 39 12.95 -3.84 5.36
N LEU A 40 11.85 -4.28 5.99
CA LEU A 40 11.81 -5.56 6.70
C LEU A 40 12.11 -6.74 5.77
N ALA A 41 11.49 -6.75 4.59
CA ALA A 41 11.67 -7.79 3.57
C ALA A 41 13.12 -7.91 3.08
N ASN A 42 13.82 -6.78 2.97
CA ASN A 42 15.20 -6.76 2.47
C ASN A 42 16.26 -6.94 3.57
N GLY A 43 15.89 -6.77 4.85
CA GLY A 43 16.82 -6.83 5.99
C GLY A 43 16.83 -8.14 6.77
N ALA A 44 15.77 -8.95 6.68
CA ALA A 44 15.65 -10.19 7.44
C ALA A 44 15.96 -11.43 6.57
N PRO A 45 16.63 -12.48 7.13
CA PRO A 45 16.74 -13.77 6.48
C PRO A 45 15.37 -14.46 6.50
N ILE A 46 14.52 -14.09 5.55
CA ILE A 46 13.17 -14.61 5.39
C ILE A 46 13.22 -15.86 4.51
N ASP A 47 12.39 -16.85 4.82
CA ASP A 47 12.23 -18.05 3.98
C ASP A 47 11.93 -17.65 2.53
N LYS A 48 12.53 -18.34 1.55
CA LYS A 48 12.39 -17.99 0.12
C LYS A 48 10.93 -17.91 -0.36
N ASN A 49 10.03 -18.71 0.22
CA ASN A 49 8.61 -18.67 -0.14
C ASN A 49 7.90 -17.46 0.48
N GLU A 50 8.25 -17.12 1.72
CA GLU A 50 7.70 -15.97 2.43
C GLU A 50 8.18 -14.65 1.82
N ASP A 51 9.45 -14.60 1.40
CA ASP A 51 10.07 -13.52 0.65
C ASP A 51 9.39 -13.30 -0.74
N ARG A 52 9.05 -14.38 -1.45
CA ARG A 52 8.24 -14.28 -2.68
C ARG A 52 6.85 -13.72 -2.40
N ARG A 53 6.18 -14.18 -1.34
CA ARG A 53 4.83 -13.75 -0.97
C ARG A 53 4.81 -12.25 -0.60
N ILE A 54 5.80 -11.80 0.17
CA ILE A 54 5.96 -10.39 0.55
C ILE A 54 6.26 -9.52 -0.69
N ARG A 55 7.14 -9.97 -1.60
CA ARG A 55 7.39 -9.24 -2.85
C ARG A 55 6.15 -9.12 -3.73
N ASP A 56 5.39 -10.20 -3.89
CA ASP A 56 4.16 -10.18 -4.69
C ASP A 56 3.09 -9.29 -4.04
N PHE A 57 3.01 -9.29 -2.71
CA PHE A 57 2.18 -8.37 -1.94
C PHE A 57 2.59 -6.91 -2.20
N LEU A 58 3.85 -6.56 -1.95
CA LEU A 58 4.39 -5.22 -2.19
C LEU A 58 4.15 -4.76 -3.63
N ARG A 59 4.45 -5.61 -4.62
CA ARG A 59 4.26 -5.32 -6.04
C ARG A 59 2.80 -5.02 -6.37
N THR A 60 1.87 -5.80 -5.84
CA THR A 60 0.43 -5.61 -6.07
C THR A 60 -0.04 -4.26 -5.52
N HIS A 61 0.34 -3.95 -4.28
CA HIS A 61 -0.09 -2.73 -3.62
C HIS A 61 0.59 -1.47 -4.18
N TYR A 62 1.89 -1.51 -4.51
CA TYR A 62 2.55 -0.42 -5.22
C TYR A 62 1.93 -0.14 -6.60
N ASN A 63 1.58 -1.18 -7.35
CA ASN A 63 0.92 -1.01 -8.65
C ASN A 63 -0.48 -0.39 -8.52
N LYS A 64 -1.24 -0.75 -7.49
CA LYS A 64 -2.52 -0.09 -7.18
C LYS A 64 -2.30 1.38 -6.83
N LEU A 65 -1.31 1.66 -5.99
CA LEU A 65 -0.95 3.00 -5.56
C LEU A 65 -0.58 3.88 -6.76
N GLN A 66 0.26 3.39 -7.68
CA GLN A 66 0.61 4.07 -8.92
C GLN A 66 -0.61 4.43 -9.79
N LYS A 67 -1.63 3.56 -9.84
CA LYS A 67 -2.87 3.84 -10.59
C LYS A 67 -3.73 4.90 -9.91
N LEU A 68 -3.67 5.00 -8.59
CA LEU A 68 -4.36 6.01 -7.79
C LEU A 68 -3.60 7.35 -7.76
N SER A 69 -2.28 7.31 -7.97
CA SER A 69 -1.41 8.48 -8.02
C SER A 69 -1.17 9.04 -9.43
N VAL A 70 -1.82 8.49 -10.48
CA VAL A 70 -1.82 9.13 -11.81
C VAL A 70 -2.60 10.45 -11.73
N PRO A 71 -2.04 11.58 -12.20
CA PRO A 71 -2.32 12.91 -11.66
C PRO A 71 -3.18 13.79 -12.59
N ALA A 72 -3.53 14.98 -12.08
CA ALA A 72 -3.89 16.16 -12.86
C ALA A 72 -2.69 16.68 -13.68
#